data_AF-A0A8C5N3J9-F1
#
_entry.id   AF-A0A8C5N3J9-F1
#
_cell.length_a   1.000
_cell.length_b   1.000
_cell.length_c   1.000
_cell.angle_alpha   90.00
_cell.angle_beta   90.00
_cell.angle_gamma   90.00
#
_symmetry.space_group_name_H-M   'P 1'
#
loop_
_entity.id
_entity.type
_entity.pdbx_description
1 polymer ?
#
loop_
_entity_poly.entity_id
_entity_poly.type
_entity_poly.pdbx_seq_one_letter_code
_entity_poly.pdbx_strand_id
1 'polypeptide(L)'
;MAEPDYIDADNPELIKPHKLINPVKTSRNHQDLHRELMMNQKRGLSPQNKPELQKVMEKRKRDQIIKQQKEEAEIKKTDFEKELQKRQQMLEEMEMEKNKTEEEQENKPEFLKVKGNLRRMNQEANSS
;
A
#
# COMPACT_ATOMS: atom_id res chain seq x y z
N MET A 1 14.09 -44.15 55.70
CA MET A 1 13.67 -42.74 55.65
C MET A 1 12.27 -42.76 55.06
N ALA A 2 11.23 -42.44 55.83
CA ALA A 2 9.85 -42.52 55.35
C ALA A 2 9.59 -41.37 54.37
N GLU A 3 9.04 -41.67 53.19
CA GLU A 3 8.56 -40.64 52.26
C GLU A 3 7.44 -39.86 52.91
N PRO A 4 7.41 -38.52 52.79
CA PRO A 4 6.41 -37.75 53.47
C PRO A 4 5.07 -37.75 52.72
N ASP A 5 3.99 -38.05 53.45
CA ASP A 5 2.58 -38.14 52.99
C ASP A 5 1.97 -36.77 52.61
N TYR A 6 2.57 -36.04 51.68
CA TYR A 6 2.06 -34.73 51.23
C TYR A 6 1.16 -34.81 49.98
N ILE A 7 0.77 -36.01 49.53
CA ILE A 7 0.10 -36.21 48.23
C ILE A 7 -1.35 -36.70 48.37
N ASP A 8 -1.99 -36.48 49.52
CA ASP A 8 -3.45 -36.60 49.60
C ASP A 8 -4.08 -35.36 48.92
N ALA A 9 -4.45 -35.52 47.65
CA ALA A 9 -5.10 -34.51 46.82
C ALA A 9 -6.44 -34.01 47.41
N ASP A 10 -6.97 -34.71 48.41
CA ASP A 10 -8.19 -34.40 49.16
C ASP A 10 -7.93 -33.87 50.58
N ASN A 11 -6.72 -33.38 50.89
CA ASN A 11 -6.51 -32.62 52.12
C ASN A 11 -7.34 -31.30 52.08
N PRO A 12 -8.34 -31.13 52.97
CA PRO A 12 -9.21 -29.95 52.98
C PRO A 12 -8.46 -28.65 53.36
N GLU A 13 -7.23 -28.73 53.89
CA GLU A 13 -6.39 -27.59 54.21
C GLU A 13 -5.59 -27.06 52.99
N LEU A 14 -5.58 -27.79 51.87
CA LEU A 14 -4.83 -27.40 50.68
C LEU A 14 -5.60 -26.36 49.85
N ILE A 15 -5.05 -25.16 49.70
CA ILE A 15 -5.65 -24.09 48.88
C ILE A 15 -5.69 -24.54 47.41
N LYS A 16 -6.89 -24.78 46.89
CA LYS A 16 -7.10 -25.13 45.48
C LYS A 16 -6.99 -23.89 44.60
N PRO A 17 -6.25 -23.94 43.47
CA PRO A 17 -6.19 -22.82 42.54
C PRO A 17 -7.58 -22.56 41.94
N HIS A 18 -8.20 -21.44 42.32
CA HIS A 18 -9.49 -21.01 41.78
C HIS A 18 -9.28 -19.94 40.71
N LYS A 19 -10.01 -20.06 39.59
CA LYS A 19 -9.99 -19.03 38.55
C LYS A 19 -10.79 -17.84 39.06
N LEU A 20 -10.11 -16.71 39.29
CA LEU A 20 -10.78 -15.48 39.66
C LEU A 20 -11.79 -15.08 38.58
N ILE A 21 -12.98 -14.72 39.04
CA ILE A 21 -14.08 -14.33 38.17
C ILE A 21 -13.83 -12.89 37.70
N ASN A 22 -13.79 -12.70 36.37
CA ASN A 22 -13.59 -11.37 35.81
C ASN A 22 -14.89 -10.55 35.94
N PRO A 23 -14.91 -9.45 36.71
CA PRO A 23 -16.11 -8.64 36.96
C PRO A 23 -16.67 -8.00 35.68
N VAL A 24 -15.82 -7.76 34.69
CA VAL A 24 -16.20 -7.25 33.35
C VAL A 24 -16.98 -8.31 32.57
N LYS A 25 -16.66 -9.59 32.79
CA LYS A 25 -17.34 -10.72 32.14
C LYS A 25 -18.60 -11.13 32.88
N THR A 26 -18.76 -10.84 34.17
CA THR A 26 -20.01 -11.13 34.89
C THR A 26 -21.09 -10.08 34.68
N SER A 27 -20.70 -8.81 34.49
CA SER A 27 -21.66 -7.73 34.24
C SER A 27 -22.26 -7.82 32.84
N ARG A 28 -23.53 -8.20 32.76
CA ARG A 28 -24.32 -8.23 31.51
C ARG A 28 -24.31 -6.86 30.82
N ASN A 29 -24.57 -5.80 31.60
CA ASN A 29 -24.63 -4.43 31.11
C ASN A 29 -23.30 -3.98 30.47
N HIS A 30 -22.16 -4.32 31.09
CA HIS A 30 -20.85 -4.01 30.51
C HIS A 30 -20.66 -4.70 29.16
N GLN A 31 -21.01 -5.99 29.07
CA GLN A 31 -20.88 -6.71 27.81
C GLN A 31 -21.80 -6.16 26.72
N ASP A 32 -23.03 -5.79 27.06
CA ASP A 32 -23.98 -5.20 26.12
C ASP A 32 -23.46 -3.86 25.59
N LEU A 33 -22.96 -2.98 26.47
CA LEU A 33 -22.32 -1.74 26.05
C LEU A 33 -21.08 -1.99 25.16
N HIS A 34 -20.22 -2.93 25.52
CA HIS A 34 -19.06 -3.27 24.69
C HIS A 34 -19.46 -3.76 23.29
N ARG A 35 -20.50 -4.60 23.20
CA ARG A 35 -21.05 -5.04 21.92
C ARG A 35 -21.56 -3.86 21.10
N GLU A 36 -22.35 -2.96 21.71
CA GLU A 36 -22.89 -1.79 21.04
C GLU A 36 -21.78 -0.87 20.52
N LEU A 37 -20.78 -0.57 21.35
CA LEU A 37 -19.62 0.25 20.96
C LEU A 37 -18.86 -0.36 19.78
N MET A 38 -18.61 -1.68 19.81
CA MET A 38 -17.96 -2.39 18.70
C MET A 38 -18.81 -2.39 17.43
N MET A 39 -20.15 -2.49 17.56
CA MET A 39 -21.07 -2.40 16.42
C MET A 39 -21.08 -0.99 15.81
N ASN A 40 -21.14 0.05 16.64
CA ASN A 40 -21.12 1.44 16.19
C ASN A 40 -19.79 1.80 15.52
N GLN A 41 -18.67 1.29 16.06
CA GLN A 41 -17.35 1.44 15.43
C GLN A 41 -17.27 0.74 14.07
N LYS A 42 -17.80 -0.49 13.95
CA LYS A 42 -17.87 -1.22 12.67
C LYS A 42 -18.78 -0.53 11.66
N ARG A 43 -19.86 0.09 12.11
CA ARG A 43 -20.84 0.83 11.28
C ARG A 43 -20.39 2.27 10.97
N GLY A 44 -19.27 2.73 11.52
CA GLY A 44 -18.74 4.07 11.28
C GLY A 44 -19.56 5.22 11.90
N LEU A 45 -20.47 4.90 12.82
CA LEU A 45 -21.35 5.87 13.49
C LEU A 45 -20.67 6.65 14.63
N SER A 46 -19.48 6.22 15.05
CA SER A 46 -18.71 6.86 16.13
C SER A 46 -17.77 7.95 15.58
N PRO A 47 -17.61 9.10 16.28
CA PRO A 47 -16.57 10.08 15.98
C PRO A 47 -15.21 9.40 15.84
N GLN A 48 -14.58 9.56 14.67
CA GLN A 48 -13.50 8.72 14.14
C GLN A 48 -12.13 8.90 14.82
N ASN A 49 -12.06 8.75 16.14
CA ASN A 49 -10.78 8.66 16.86
C ASN A 49 -10.35 7.20 16.99
N LYS A 50 -10.20 6.50 15.84
CA LYS A 50 -9.56 5.18 15.85
C LYS A 50 -8.14 5.32 16.44
N PRO A 51 -7.72 4.44 17.35
CA PRO A 51 -6.36 4.47 17.87
C PRO A 51 -5.35 4.22 16.73
N GLU A 52 -4.18 4.85 16.82
CA GLU A 52 -3.15 4.79 15.76
C GLU A 52 -2.74 3.35 15.42
N LEU A 53 -2.59 2.48 16.42
CA LEU A 53 -2.28 1.07 16.22
C LEU A 53 -3.34 0.37 15.33
N GLN A 54 -4.62 0.66 15.54
CA GLN A 54 -5.69 0.07 14.74
C GLN A 54 -5.65 0.58 13.29
N LYS A 55 -5.42 1.88 13.08
CA LYS A 55 -5.23 2.44 11.73
C LYS A 55 -4.06 1.78 11.01
N VAL A 56 -2.93 1.62 11.68
CA VAL A 56 -1.72 0.99 11.14
C VAL A 56 -1.97 -0.49 10.80
N MET A 57 -2.64 -1.24 11.67
CA MET A 57 -2.98 -2.64 11.42
C MET A 57 -3.97 -2.80 10.25
N GLU A 58 -4.99 -1.95 10.18
CA GLU A 58 -5.94 -1.93 9.05
C GLU A 58 -5.20 -1.59 7.74
N LYS A 59 -4.30 -0.61 7.74
CA LYS A 59 -3.48 -0.24 6.59
C LYS A 59 -2.59 -1.40 6.16
N ARG A 60 -1.84 -2.01 7.08
CA ARG A 60 -0.96 -3.16 6.79
C ARG A 60 -1.73 -4.33 6.18
N LYS A 61 -2.93 -4.62 6.68
CA LYS A 61 -3.78 -5.67 6.14
C LYS A 61 -4.24 -5.36 4.71
N ARG A 62 -4.63 -4.10 4.43
CA ARG A 62 -4.97 -3.66 3.07
C ARG A 62 -3.78 -3.77 2.13
N ASP A 63 -2.62 -3.26 2.54
CA ASP A 63 -1.40 -3.29 1.75
C ASP A 63 -0.98 -4.72 1.41
N GLN A 64 -1.14 -5.66 2.34
CA GLN A 64 -0.87 -7.08 2.11
C GLN A 64 -1.82 -7.69 1.07
N ILE A 65 -3.13 -7.41 1.15
CA ILE A 65 -4.11 -7.91 0.17
C ILE A 65 -3.82 -7.33 -1.22
N ILE A 66 -3.54 -6.02 -1.30
CA ILE A 66 -3.21 -5.37 -2.57
C ILE A 66 -1.95 -5.97 -3.17
N LYS A 67 -0.91 -6.22 -2.35
CA LYS A 67 0.33 -6.85 -2.80
C LYS A 67 0.07 -8.25 -3.36
N GLN A 68 -0.70 -9.08 -2.66
CA GLN A 68 -1.08 -10.41 -3.12
C GLN A 68 -1.87 -10.37 -4.44
N GLN A 69 -2.84 -9.45 -4.55
CA GLN A 69 -3.60 -9.28 -5.79
C GLN A 69 -2.73 -8.84 -6.97
N LYS A 70 -1.75 -7.96 -6.73
CA LYS A 70 -0.78 -7.53 -7.76
C LYS A 70 0.11 -8.69 -8.19
N GLU A 71 0.67 -9.44 -7.26
CA GLU A 71 1.49 -10.63 -7.55
C GLU A 71 0.69 -11.69 -8.32
N GLU A 72 -0.55 -11.97 -7.91
CA GLU A 72 -1.43 -12.88 -8.65
C GLU A 72 -1.76 -12.37 -10.05
N ALA A 73 -2.05 -11.09 -10.20
CA ALA A 73 -2.31 -10.49 -11.50
C ALA A 73 -1.08 -10.59 -12.40
N GLU A 74 0.12 -10.36 -11.85
CA GLU A 74 1.38 -10.46 -12.58
C GLU A 74 1.75 -11.90 -12.98
N ILE A 75 1.42 -12.89 -12.13
CA ILE A 75 1.53 -14.31 -12.46
C ILE A 75 0.51 -14.70 -13.55
N LYS A 76 -0.72 -14.17 -13.49
CA LYS A 76 -1.79 -14.45 -14.45
C LYS A 76 -1.60 -13.75 -15.81
N LYS A 77 -0.75 -12.71 -15.88
CA LYS A 77 -0.41 -12.06 -17.16
C LYS A 77 0.26 -13.05 -18.09
N THR A 78 -0.37 -13.27 -19.23
CA THR A 78 0.18 -14.11 -20.30
C THR A 78 1.45 -13.47 -20.88
N ASP A 79 2.34 -14.28 -21.44
CA ASP A 79 3.58 -13.76 -22.05
C ASP A 79 3.29 -12.78 -23.19
N PHE A 80 2.19 -12.98 -23.91
CA PHE A 80 1.69 -12.05 -24.93
C PHE A 80 1.32 -10.69 -24.32
N GLU A 81 0.62 -10.67 -23.19
CA GLU A 81 0.21 -9.44 -22.51
C GLU A 81 1.41 -8.66 -21.96
N LYS A 82 2.45 -9.36 -21.48
CA LYS A 82 3.71 -8.72 -21.10
C LYS A 82 4.39 -8.05 -22.28
N GLU A 83 4.42 -8.70 -23.45
CA GLU A 83 5.04 -8.16 -24.65
C GLU A 83 4.25 -6.97 -25.21
N LEU A 84 2.91 -7.02 -25.15
CA LEU A 84 2.06 -5.89 -25.50
C LEU A 84 2.33 -4.69 -24.59
N GLN A 85 2.47 -4.93 -23.27
CA GLN A 85 2.78 -3.87 -22.31
C GLN A 85 4.17 -3.25 -22.59
N LYS A 86 5.19 -4.05 -22.90
CA LYS A 86 6.51 -3.51 -23.31
C LYS A 86 6.41 -2.67 -24.57
N ARG A 87 5.69 -3.15 -25.59
CA ARG A 87 5.51 -2.41 -26.85
C ARG A 87 4.81 -1.07 -26.61
N GLN A 88 3.82 -1.03 -25.72
CA GLN A 88 3.16 0.20 -25.33
C GLN A 88 4.13 1.18 -24.64
N GLN A 89 4.94 0.70 -23.69
CA GLN A 89 5.94 1.53 -23.00
C GLN A 89 6.96 2.14 -23.98
N MET A 90 7.46 1.34 -24.94
CA MET A 90 8.38 1.85 -25.96
C MET A 90 7.74 2.94 -26.83
N LEU A 91 6.46 2.80 -27.18
CA LEU A 91 5.74 3.80 -27.96
C LEU A 91 5.56 5.10 -27.16
N GLU A 92 5.23 5.00 -25.88
CA GLU A 92 5.06 6.15 -24.98
C GLU A 92 6.39 6.89 -24.76
N GLU A 93 7.50 6.18 -24.60
CA GLU A 93 8.84 6.77 -24.53
C GLU A 93 9.22 7.52 -25.81
N MET A 94 8.98 6.91 -26.98
CA MET A 94 9.24 7.55 -28.27
C MET A 94 8.37 8.79 -28.49
N GLU A 95 7.12 8.78 -28.03
CA GLU A 95 6.22 9.95 -28.11
C GLU A 95 6.71 11.08 -27.21
N MET A 96 7.12 10.75 -25.98
CA MET A 96 7.73 11.69 -25.05
C MET A 96 9.03 12.30 -25.59
N GLU A 97 9.91 11.50 -26.21
CA GLU A 97 11.12 12.00 -26.85
C GLU A 97 10.82 12.93 -28.03
N LYS A 98 9.86 12.58 -28.89
CA LYS A 98 9.43 13.45 -29.99
C LYS A 98 8.92 14.79 -29.48
N ASN A 99 8.00 14.77 -28.53
CA ASN A 99 7.44 15.98 -27.93
C ASN A 99 8.56 16.86 -27.34
N LYS A 100 9.52 16.25 -26.64
CA LYS A 100 10.68 16.97 -26.09
C LYS A 100 11.55 17.58 -27.18
N THR A 101 11.82 16.85 -28.27
CA THR A 101 12.59 17.39 -29.40
C THR A 101 11.86 18.53 -30.13
N GLU A 102 10.54 18.47 -30.22
CA GLU A 102 9.72 19.54 -30.79
C GLU A 102 9.75 20.77 -29.88
N GLU A 103 9.56 20.60 -28.57
CA GLU A 103 9.68 21.68 -27.58
C GLU A 103 11.07 22.33 -27.59
N GLU A 104 12.14 21.53 -27.67
CA GLU A 104 13.52 22.03 -27.81
C GLU A 104 13.75 22.81 -29.11
N GLN A 105 13.08 22.42 -30.21
CA GLN A 105 13.13 23.15 -31.48
C GLN A 105 12.35 24.46 -31.43
N GLU A 106 11.17 24.47 -30.82
CA GLU A 106 10.37 25.69 -30.64
C GLU A 106 11.10 26.69 -29.74
N ASN A 107 11.67 26.21 -28.63
CA ASN A 107 12.37 27.01 -27.62
C ASN A 107 13.78 27.46 -28.06
N LYS A 108 14.25 27.00 -29.24
CA LYS A 108 15.52 27.43 -29.81
C LYS A 108 15.42 28.89 -30.27
N PRO A 109 16.38 29.76 -29.90
CA PRO A 109 16.28 31.18 -30.22
C PRO A 109 16.35 31.44 -31.74
N GLU A 110 15.54 32.39 -32.21
CA GLU A 110 15.29 32.69 -33.63
C GLU A 110 16.58 32.96 -34.44
N PHE A 111 17.59 33.60 -33.85
CA PHE A 111 18.84 33.90 -34.55
C PHE A 111 19.61 32.62 -34.98
N LEU A 112 19.44 31.50 -34.28
CA LEU A 112 20.00 30.20 -34.70
C LEU A 112 19.21 29.57 -35.86
N LYS A 113 17.90 29.81 -35.95
CA LYS A 113 17.04 29.35 -37.06
C LYS A 113 17.43 30.08 -38.36
N VAL A 114 17.71 31.38 -38.26
CA VAL A 114 18.05 32.24 -39.40
C VAL A 114 19.50 32.04 -39.90
N LYS A 115 20.44 31.62 -39.04
CA LYS A 115 21.85 31.36 -39.42
C LYS A 115 22.01 30.27 -40.50
N GLY A 116 21.14 29.26 -40.50
CA GLY A 116 21.13 28.21 -41.53
C GLY A 116 20.72 28.74 -42.91
N ASN A 117 19.77 29.67 -42.95
CA ASN A 117 19.30 30.30 -44.19
C ASN A 117 20.35 31.27 -44.77
N LEU A 118 21.02 32.06 -43.91
CA LEU A 118 22.12 32.91 -44.36
C LEU A 118 23.31 32.11 -44.91
N ARG A 119 23.59 30.92 -44.35
CA ARG A 119 24.66 30.06 -44.86
C ARG A 119 24.36 29.52 -46.26
N ARG A 120 23.10 29.13 -46.53
CA ARG A 120 22.67 28.67 -47.86
C ARG A 120 22.75 29.77 -48.91
N MET A 121 22.20 30.96 -48.62
CA MET A 121 22.30 32.12 -49.52
C MET A 121 23.75 32.52 -49.82
N ASN A 122 24.67 32.50 -48.84
CA ASN A 122 26.07 32.81 -49.08
C ASN A 122 26.80 31.76 -49.93
N GLN A 123 26.38 30.49 -49.87
CA GLN A 123 26.94 29.44 -50.73
C GLN A 123 26.45 29.58 -52.17
N GLU A 124 25.18 29.94 -52.38
CA GLU A 124 24.60 30.22 -53.71
C GLU A 124 25.16 31.52 -54.33
N ALA A 125 25.47 32.53 -53.50
CA ALA A 125 26.08 33.77 -53.94
C ALA A 125 27.58 33.64 -54.29
N ASN A 126 28.30 32.68 -53.71
CA ASN A 126 29.71 32.41 -54.02
C ASN A 126 29.90 31.40 -55.16
N SER A 127 28.82 30.78 -55.65
CA SER A 127 28.83 29.83 -56.77
C SER A 127 28.25 30.39 -58.07
N SER A 128 27.83 31.67 -58.07
CA SER A 128 27.47 32.48 -59.25
C SER A 128 28.60 33.45 -59.59
#